data_AF-A0A2P8G439-F1
#
_entry.id   AF-A0A2P8G439-F1
#
_cell.length_a   1.000
_cell.length_b   1.000
_cell.length_c   1.000
_cell.angle_alpha   90.00
_cell.angle_beta   90.00
_cell.angle_gamma   90.00
#
_symmetry.space_group_name_H-M   'P 1'
#
loop_
_entity.id
_entity.type
_entity.pdbx_description
1 polymer ?
#
loop_
_entity_poly.entity_id
_entity_poly.type
_entity_poly.pdbx_seq_one_letter_code
_entity_poly.pdbx_strand_id
1 'polypeptide(L)' 'MKDYVASKTGLMEKRPAKMNVEELRQWKRDSYERARAYLFSIGQPLVYYNAEGKAVAEYEDGTVMLIQ' A
#
# COMPACT_ATOMS: atom_id res chain seq x y z
N MET A 1 14.44 -18.21 -15.23
CA MET A 1 15.30 -17.20 -14.59
C MET A 1 14.52 -16.67 -13.39
N LYS A 2 15.12 -16.67 -12.18
CA LYS A 2 14.49 -16.07 -11.01
C LYS A 2 14.73 -14.57 -11.09
N ASP A 3 13.67 -13.80 -11.36
CA ASP A 3 13.76 -12.35 -11.35
C ASP A 3 14.06 -11.89 -9.92
N TYR A 4 15.31 -11.47 -9.70
CA TYR A 4 15.72 -10.79 -8.48
C TYR A 4 14.96 -9.46 -8.42
N VAL A 5 13.92 -9.40 -7.60
CA VAL A 5 13.31 -8.11 -7.23
C VAL A 5 14.36 -7.35 -6.43
N ALA A 6 15.12 -6.50 -7.10
CA ALA A 6 16.00 -5.55 -6.46
C ALA A 6 15.14 -4.64 -5.58
N SER A 7 15.21 -4.82 -4.27
CA SER A 7 14.53 -3.93 -3.33
C SER A 7 15.13 -2.53 -3.51
N LYS A 8 14.37 -1.61 -4.12
CA LYS A 8 14.71 -0.19 -4.08
C LYS A 8 14.52 0.26 -2.63
N THR A 9 15.61 0.40 -1.90
CA THR A 9 15.61 0.98 -0.55
C THR A 9 15.32 2.47 -0.66
N GLY A 10 14.05 2.85 -0.55
CA GLY A 10 13.70 4.23 -0.21
C GLY A 10 14.26 4.55 1.18
N LEU A 11 14.93 5.69 1.33
CA LEU A 11 15.39 6.16 2.64
C LEU A 11 14.16 6.58 3.45
N MET A 12 13.68 5.70 4.32
CA MET A 12 12.64 6.05 5.27
C MET A 12 13.19 7.08 6.26
N GLU A 13 12.82 8.36 6.09
CA GLU A 13 13.39 9.50 6.83
C GLU A 13 13.26 9.36 8.35
N LYS A 14 12.14 8.78 8.81
CA LYS A 14 11.85 8.53 10.23
C LYS A 14 11.18 7.18 10.39
N ARG A 15 11.62 6.40 11.39
CA ARG A 15 10.98 5.11 11.71
C ARG A 15 9.57 5.34 12.28
N PRO A 16 8.54 4.57 11.88
CA PRO A 16 7.19 4.67 12.45
C PRO A 16 7.16 4.59 13.98
N ALA A 17 8.03 3.75 14.58
CA ALA A 17 8.16 3.63 16.02
C ALA A 17 8.67 4.89 16.74
N LYS A 18 9.17 5.89 16.00
CA LYS A 18 9.66 7.18 16.52
C LYS A 18 8.74 8.35 16.13
N MET A 19 7.68 8.11 15.36
CA MET A 19 6.72 9.12 14.97
C MET A 19 5.74 9.40 16.12
N ASN A 20 5.34 10.66 16.27
CA ASN A 20 4.18 11.00 17.09
C ASN A 20 2.88 10.56 16.38
N VAL A 21 1.74 10.70 17.05
CA VAL A 21 0.44 10.22 16.53
C VAL A 21 0.07 10.88 15.20
N GLU A 22 0.27 12.19 15.06
CA GLU A 22 -0.10 12.93 13.85
C GLU A 22 0.84 12.62 12.68
N GLU A 23 2.16 12.55 12.95
CA GLU A 23 3.16 12.12 11.98
C GLU A 23 2.86 10.70 11.48
N LEU A 24 2.53 9.78 12.39
CA LEU A 24 2.21 8.40 12.03
C LEU A 24 0.92 8.31 11.21
N ARG A 25 -0.10 9.11 11.54
CA ARG A 25 -1.34 9.21 10.76
C ARG A 25 -1.06 9.71 9.35
N GLN A 26 -0.28 10.79 9.22
CA GLN A 26 0.08 11.34 7.92
C GLN A 26 0.90 10.33 7.10
N TRP A 27 1.92 9.73 7.71
CA TRP A 27 2.74 8.73 7.05
C TRP A 27 1.94 7.52 6.55
N LYS A 28 0.95 7.05 7.33
CA LYS A 28 0.05 5.96 6.91
C LYS A 28 -0.77 6.35 5.67
N ARG A 29 -1.37 7.55 5.68
CA ARG A 29 -2.12 8.07 4.53
C ARG A 29 -1.24 8.17 3.28
N ASP A 30 -0.09 8.82 3.41
CA ASP A 30 0.80 9.00 2.26
C ASP A 30 1.34 7.67 1.73
N SER A 31 1.58 6.70 2.61
CA SER A 31 2.05 5.37 2.21
C SER A 31 0.96 4.59 1.49
N TYR A 32 -0.29 4.71 1.91
CA TYR A 32 -1.44 4.13 1.20
C TYR A 32 -1.56 4.71 -0.21
N GLU A 33 -1.57 6.04 -0.35
CA GLU A 33 -1.70 6.70 -1.65
C GLU A 33 -0.53 6.35 -2.59
N ARG A 34 0.71 6.32 -2.07
CA ARG A 34 1.88 5.90 -2.87
C ARG A 34 1.80 4.44 -3.32
N ALA A 35 1.39 3.54 -2.42
CA ALA A 35 1.25 2.13 -2.75
C ALA A 35 0.15 1.92 -3.81
N ARG A 36 -1.00 2.58 -3.62
CA ARG A 36 -2.13 2.59 -4.55
C ARG A 36 -1.69 3.06 -5.94
N ALA A 37 -1.10 4.26 -6.00
CA ALA A 37 -0.62 4.83 -7.26
C ALA A 37 0.41 3.94 -7.97
N TYR A 38 1.36 3.38 -7.22
CA TYR A 38 2.36 2.47 -7.79
C TYR A 38 1.73 1.19 -8.34
N LEU A 39 0.91 0.50 -7.54
CA LEU A 39 0.25 -0.75 -7.95
C LEU A 39 -0.60 -0.53 -9.20
N PHE A 40 -1.38 0.55 -9.24
CA PHE A 40 -2.19 0.89 -10.41
C PHE A 40 -1.34 1.19 -11.63
N SER A 41 -0.22 1.91 -11.47
CA SER A 41 0.70 2.20 -12.58
C SER A 41 1.32 0.95 -13.23
N ILE A 42 1.33 -0.19 -12.52
CA ILE A 42 1.80 -1.48 -13.02
C ILE A 42 0.66 -2.48 -13.30
N GLY A 43 -0.59 -2.00 -13.30
CA GLY A 43 -1.78 -2.82 -13.56
C GLY A 43 -2.11 -3.84 -12.47
N GLN A 44 -1.60 -3.64 -11.24
CA GLN A 44 -1.88 -4.49 -10.09
C GLN A 44 -2.94 -3.87 -9.18
N PRO A 45 -3.82 -4.68 -8.57
CA PRO A 45 -4.78 -4.18 -7.59
C PRO A 45 -4.10 -3.88 -6.24
N LEU A 46 -4.70 -2.98 -5.48
CA LEU A 46 -4.40 -2.76 -4.08
C LEU A 46 -5.19 -3.75 -3.23
N VAL A 47 -4.50 -4.59 -2.45
CA VAL A 47 -5.13 -5.57 -1.57
C VAL A 47 -5.10 -5.11 -0.11
N TYR A 48 -6.26 -5.12 0.55
CA TYR A 48 -6.39 -4.75 1.97
C TYR A 48 -7.58 -5.46 2.62
N TYR A 49 -7.65 -5.39 3.96
CA TYR A 49 -8.84 -5.84 4.71
C TYR A 49 -9.81 -4.68 4.90
N ASN A 50 -11.07 -4.88 4.51
CA ASN A 50 -12.11 -3.88 4.68
C ASN A 50 -12.57 -3.79 6.16
N ALA A 51 -13.51 -2.88 6.46
CA ALA A 51 -14.04 -2.68 7.80
C ALA A 51 -14.74 -3.93 8.40
N GLU A 52 -15.16 -4.87 7.56
CA GLU A 52 -15.75 -6.16 7.96
C GLU A 52 -14.70 -7.25 8.17
N GLY A 53 -13.41 -6.94 8.02
CA GLY A 53 -12.32 -7.90 8.14
C GLY A 53 -12.18 -8.85 6.95
N LYS A 54 -12.78 -8.54 5.81
CA LYS A 54 -12.67 -9.33 4.57
C LYS A 54 -11.58 -8.77 3.67
N ALA A 55 -10.80 -9.67 3.06
CA ALA A 55 -9.79 -9.29 2.07
C ALA A 55 -10.47 -8.81 0.78
N VAL A 56 -10.03 -7.67 0.26
CA VAL A 56 -10.53 -7.10 -0.99
C VAL A 56 -9.38 -6.66 -1.89
N ALA A 57 -9.60 -6.70 -3.20
CA ALA A 57 -8.75 -6.14 -4.23
C ALA A 57 -9.44 -4.92 -4.85
N GLU A 58 -8.86 -3.74 -4.71
CA GLU A 58 -9.26 -2.50 -5.38
C GLU A 58 -8.44 -2.31 -6.66
N TYR A 59 -9.09 -2.04 -7.78
CA TYR A 59 -8.47 -1.78 -9.08
C TYR A 59 -8.51 -0.28 -9.43
N GLU A 60 -7.71 0.12 -10.42
CA GLU A 60 -7.58 1.54 -10.85
C GLU A 60 -8.90 2.17 -11.29
N ASP A 61 -9.77 1.39 -11.92
CA ASP A 61 -11.09 1.79 -12.39
C ASP A 61 -12.12 1.96 -11.24
N GLY A 62 -11.71 1.70 -10.00
CA GLY A 62 -12.56 1.73 -8.81
C GLY A 62 -13.33 0.43 -8.56
N THR A 63 -13.11 -0.61 -9.36
CA THR A 63 -13.68 -1.94 -9.10
C THR A 63 -13.10 -2.49 -7.80
N VAL A 64 -13.96 -2.99 -6.91
CA VAL A 64 -13.55 -3.66 -5.67
C VAL A 64 -14.09 -5.08 -5.67
N MET A 65 -13.20 -6.07 -5.56
CA MET A 65 -13.55 -7.48 -5.52
C MET A 65 -13.21 -8.09 -4.17
N LEU A 66 -14.08 -8.96 -3.66
CA LEU A 66 -13.76 -9.79 -2.51
C LEU A 66 -12.75 -10.88 -2.90
N ILE A 67 -11.73 -11.09 -2.08
CA ILE A 67 -10.80 -12.22 -2.22
C ILE A 67 -11.30 -13.34 -1.30
N GLN A 68 -11.54 -14.52 -1.86
CA GLN A 68 -11.95 -15.73 -1.14
C GLN A 68 -10.77 -16.65 -0.89
#